data_AF-A0A7X5I5B0-F1
#
_entry.id   AF-A0A7X5I5B0-F1
#
_cell.length_a   1.000
_cell.length_b   1.000
_cell.length_c   1.000
_cell.angle_alpha   90.00
_cell.angle_beta   90.00
_cell.angle_gamma   90.00
#
_symmetry.space_group_name_H-M   'P 1'
#
loop_
_entity.id
_entity.type
_entity.pdbx_description
1 polymer ?
#
loop_
_entity_poly.entity_id
_entity_poly.type
_entity_poly.pdbx_seq_one_letter_code
_entity_poly.pdbx_strand_id
1 'polypeptide(L)' 'MKLSVEEVIELVKEELLCYENMEQYAEQWEKEFLQWVKKKYAKKVYIMTIKDEDEIFEIADSYIDAVQQNSVKEYWKTF' A
#
# COMPACT_ATOMS: atom_id res chain seq x y z
N MET A 1 -3.25 -8.30 -12.88
CA MET A 1 -2.94 -7.04 -13.59
C MET A 1 -1.48 -6.59 -13.43
N LYS A 2 -0.96 -5.84 -14.42
CA LYS A 2 0.36 -5.18 -14.33
C LYS A 2 0.10 -3.69 -14.14
N LEU A 3 0.43 -3.17 -12.98
CA LEU A 3 0.23 -1.78 -12.62
C LEU A 3 1.56 -1.10 -12.36
N SER A 4 1.67 0.17 -12.73
CA SER A 4 2.73 1.02 -12.21
C SER A 4 2.56 1.21 -10.70
N VAL A 5 3.65 1.51 -10.00
CA VAL A 5 3.60 1.86 -8.57
C VAL A 5 2.72 3.08 -8.32
N GLU A 6 2.62 4.01 -9.26
CA GLU A 6 1.71 5.16 -9.17
C GLU A 6 0.25 4.69 -9.19
N GLU A 7 -0.13 3.78 -10.10
CA GLU A 7 -1.47 3.18 -10.13
C GLU A 7 -1.78 2.38 -8.86
N VAL A 8 -0.81 1.61 -8.34
CA VAL A 8 -0.99 0.87 -7.07
C VAL A 8 -1.22 1.85 -5.91
N ILE A 9 -0.47 2.97 -5.88
CA ILE A 9 -0.64 4.00 -4.85
C ILE A 9 -2.03 4.62 -4.93
N GLU A 10 -2.47 4.99 -6.13
CA GLU A 10 -3.76 5.62 -6.34
C GLU A 10 -4.89 4.69 -5.87
N LEU A 11 -4.91 3.44 -6.35
CA LEU A 11 -5.95 2.47 -6.00
C LEU A 11 -5.97 2.17 -4.50
N VAL A 12 -4.83 1.88 -3.87
CA VAL A 12 -4.80 1.60 -2.42
C VAL A 12 -5.23 2.83 -1.61
N LYS A 13 -4.84 4.04 -2.02
CA LYS A 13 -5.27 5.26 -1.33
C LYS A 13 -6.76 5.51 -1.48
N GLU A 14 -7.33 5.31 -2.67
CA GLU A 14 -8.77 5.43 -2.89
C GLU A 14 -9.55 4.51 -1.96
N GLU A 15 -9.11 3.25 -1.84
CA GLU A 15 -9.72 2.30 -0.91
C GLU A 15 -9.54 2.73 0.55
N LEU A 16 -8.34 3.13 0.97
CA LEU A 16 -8.10 3.62 2.34
C LEU A 16 -8.95 4.85 2.67
N LEU A 17 -9.15 5.76 1.72
CA LEU A 17 -9.94 6.98 1.90
C LEU A 17 -11.45 6.72 1.98
N CYS A 18 -11.91 5.52 1.64
CA CYS A 18 -13.30 5.10 1.86
C CYS A 18 -13.59 4.78 3.35
N TYR A 19 -12.56 4.65 4.17
CA TYR A 19 -12.66 4.40 5.60
C TYR A 19 -12.55 5.68 6.44
N GLU A 20 -13.34 5.78 7.51
CA GLU A 20 -13.34 6.95 8.38
C GLU A 20 -11.98 7.14 9.09
N ASN A 21 -11.53 8.39 9.18
CA ASN A 21 -10.27 8.78 9.84
C ASN A 21 -8.99 8.20 9.22
N MET A 22 -9.03 7.77 7.95
CA MET A 22 -7.87 7.17 7.28
C MET A 22 -7.05 8.13 6.41
N GLU A 23 -7.43 9.40 6.27
CA GLU A 23 -6.72 10.38 5.42
C GLU A 23 -5.22 10.48 5.73
N GLN A 24 -4.87 10.65 7.02
CA GLN A 24 -3.47 10.74 7.45
C GLN A 24 -2.72 9.42 7.25
N TYR A 25 -3.41 8.29 7.45
CA TYR A 25 -2.83 6.96 7.30
C TYR A 25 -2.62 6.58 5.83
N ALA A 26 -3.48 7.05 4.92
CA ALA A 26 -3.32 6.89 3.48
C ALA A 26 -2.09 7.67 2.97
N GLU A 27 -1.88 8.91 3.44
CA GLU A 27 -0.65 9.65 3.14
C GLU A 27 0.61 8.98 3.74
N GLN A 28 0.49 8.43 4.95
CA GLN A 28 1.58 7.68 5.57
C GLN A 28 1.93 6.44 4.76
N TRP A 29 0.91 5.67 4.36
CA TRP A 29 1.07 4.45 3.59
C TRP A 29 1.82 4.72 2.28
N GLU A 30 1.42 5.74 1.52
CA GLU A 30 2.10 6.14 0.29
C GLU A 30 3.60 6.41 0.52
N LYS A 31 3.92 7.20 1.55
CA LYS A 31 5.30 7.55 1.89
C LYS A 31 6.11 6.32 2.25
N GLU A 32 5.55 5.41 3.03
CA GLU A 32 6.22 4.17 3.45
C GLU A 32 6.35 3.17 2.30
N PHE A 33 5.32 3.02 1.49
CA PHE A 33 5.31 2.18 0.29
C PHE A 33 6.40 2.62 -0.69
N LEU A 34 6.50 3.91 -0.98
CA LEU A 34 7.56 4.46 -1.84
C LEU A 34 8.96 4.18 -1.29
N GLN A 35 9.14 4.25 0.03
CA GLN A 35 10.41 3.87 0.66
C GLN A 35 10.69 2.37 0.55
N TRP A 36 9.67 1.53 0.76
CA TRP A 36 9.77 0.09 0.63
C TRP A 36 10.12 -0.32 -0.81
N VAL A 37 9.45 0.26 -1.80
CA VAL A 37 9.71 0.04 -3.23
C VAL A 37 11.15 0.44 -3.58
N LYS A 38 11.62 1.61 -3.14
CA LYS A 38 13.00 2.06 -3.38
C LYS A 38 14.05 1.13 -2.77
N LYS A 39 13.76 0.53 -1.61
CA LYS A 39 14.64 -0.46 -0.96
C LYS A 39 14.66 -1.79 -1.69
N LYS A 40 13.50 -2.28 -2.16
CA LYS A 40 13.35 -3.59 -2.80
C LYS A 40 13.77 -3.58 -4.29
N TYR A 41 13.50 -2.49 -5.00
CA TYR A 41 13.72 -2.34 -6.43
C TYR A 41 14.60 -1.12 -6.74
N ALA A 42 15.92 -1.31 -6.60
CA ALA A 42 16.90 -0.22 -6.75
C ALA A 42 17.06 0.30 -8.20
N LYS A 43 16.54 -0.39 -9.22
CA LYS A 43 16.72 -0.01 -10.64
C LYS A 43 15.47 -0.25 -11.49
N LYS A 44 14.79 0.86 -11.78
CA LYS A 44 13.94 1.24 -12.93
C LYS A 44 12.90 0.23 -13.46
N VAL A 45 11.69 0.77 -13.54
CA VAL A 45 10.40 0.22 -14.00
C VAL A 45 9.63 -0.48 -12.88
N TYR A 46 8.84 0.32 -12.16
CA TYR A 46 8.03 -0.10 -11.03
C TYR A 46 6.69 -0.68 -11.49
N ILE A 47 6.74 -1.71 -12.34
CA ILE A 47 5.54 -2.46 -12.66
C ILE A 47 5.40 -3.55 -11.61
N MET A 48 4.36 -3.46 -10.80
CA MET A 48 3.96 -4.49 -9.88
C MET A 48 2.94 -5.40 -10.54
N THR A 49 3.07 -6.69 -10.23
CA THR A 49 2.05 -7.67 -10.59
C THR A 49 1.10 -7.77 -9.41
N ILE A 50 -0.08 -7.20 -9.58
CA ILE A 50 -1.23 -7.38 -8.70
C ILE A 50 -2.09 -8.47 -9.34
N LYS A 51 -2.73 -9.34 -8.58
CA LYS A 51 -3.57 -10.42 -9.09
C LYS A 51 -4.82 -9.85 -9.76
N ASP A 52 -5.59 -9.10 -8.99
CA ASP A 52 -6.89 -8.51 -9.31
C ASP A 52 -7.19 -7.33 -8.37
N GLU A 53 -8.36 -6.72 -8.51
CA GLU A 53 -8.83 -5.63 -7.63
C GLU A 53 -8.95 -6.08 -6.16
N ASP A 54 -9.30 -7.35 -5.92
CA ASP A 54 -9.38 -7.90 -4.56
C ASP A 54 -8.04 -7.78 -3.81
N GLU A 55 -6.90 -7.94 -4.48
CA GLU A 55 -5.59 -7.76 -3.84
C GLU A 55 -5.35 -6.29 -3.40
N ILE A 56 -5.91 -5.29 -4.09
CA ILE A 56 -5.85 -3.90 -3.63
C ILE A 56 -6.64 -3.76 -2.32
N PHE A 57 -7.80 -4.39 -2.23
CA PHE A 57 -8.67 -4.32 -1.06
C PHE A 57 -7.99 -5.03 0.13
N GLU A 58 -7.39 -6.20 -0.11
CA GLU A 58 -6.61 -6.93 0.89
C GLU A 58 -5.42 -6.09 1.42
N ILE A 59 -4.74 -5.35 0.54
CA ILE A 59 -3.65 -4.45 0.94
C ILE A 59 -4.18 -3.33 1.86
N ALA A 60 -5.30 -2.69 1.50
CA ALA A 60 -5.90 -1.63 2.30
C ALA A 60 -6.37 -2.14 3.67
N ASP A 61 -7.12 -3.25 3.68
CA ASP A 61 -7.67 -3.87 4.89
C ASP A 61 -6.56 -4.33 5.84
N SER A 62 -5.53 -5.00 5.32
CA SER A 62 -4.40 -5.45 6.14
C SER A 62 -3.59 -4.28 6.73
N TYR A 63 -3.51 -3.15 6.03
CA TYR A 63 -2.89 -1.95 6.59
C TYR A 63 -3.76 -1.29 7.67
N ILE A 64 -5.08 -1.25 7.50
CA ILE A 64 -6.03 -0.77 8.53
C ILE A 64 -5.86 -1.59 9.81
N ASP A 65 -5.84 -2.92 9.69
CA ASP A 65 -5.60 -3.81 10.83
C ASP A 65 -4.27 -3.51 11.51
N ALA A 66 -3.21 -3.28 10.73
CA ALA A 66 -1.90 -2.95 11.25
C ALA A 66 -1.86 -1.60 11.97
N VAL A 67 -2.62 -0.61 11.48
CA VAL A 67 -2.77 0.69 12.16
C VAL A 67 -3.51 0.51 13.48
N GLN A 68 -4.63 -0.21 13.49
CA GLN A 68 -5.44 -0.44 14.69
C GLN A 68 -4.68 -1.24 15.77
N GLN A 69 -3.84 -2.18 15.34
CA GLN A 69 -3.02 -3.02 16.23
C GLN A 69 -1.67 -2.37 16.57
N ASN A 70 -1.37 -1.19 16.02
CA ASN A 70 -0.08 -0.51 16.15
C ASN A 70 1.12 -1.40 15.70
N SER A 71 0.90 -2.21 14.67
CA SER A 71 1.82 -3.21 14.11
C SER A 71 2.24 -2.89 12.66
N VAL A 72 2.14 -1.62 12.23
CA VAL A 72 2.55 -1.15 10.88
C VAL A 72 3.97 -1.59 10.50
N LYS A 73 4.89 -1.69 11.47
CA LYS A 73 6.25 -2.18 11.21
C LYS A 73 6.31 -3.65 10.81
N GLU A 74 5.38 -4.47 11.29
CA GLU A 74 5.28 -5.89 10.93
C GLU A 74 4.64 -6.04 9.56
N TYR A 75 3.59 -5.26 9.27
CA TYR A 75 2.98 -5.16 7.95
C TYR A 75 4.04 -4.97 6.85
N TRP A 76 4.93 -3.99 6.99
CA TRP A 76 5.98 -3.74 5.98
C TRP A 76 7.05 -4.83 5.85
N LYS A 77 7.17 -5.73 6.84
CA LYS A 77 8.07 -6.90 6.75
C LYS A 77 7.45 -8.04 5.97
N THR A 78 6.12 -8.14 5.95
CA THR A 78 5.35 -9.20 5.29
C THR A 78 4.77 -8.79 3.95
N PHE A 79 4.79 -7.49 3.63
CA PHE A 79 4.54 -6.91 2.31
C PHE A 79 5.61 -7.34 1.28
#